data_AF-A0A7K4FVM1-F1
#
_entry.id   AF-A0A7K4FVM1-F1
#
_cell.length_a   1.000
_cell.length_b   1.000
_cell.length_c   1.000
_cell.angle_alpha   90.00
_cell.angle_beta   90.00
_cell.angle_gamma   90.00
#
_symmetry.space_group_name_H-M   'P 1'
#
loop_
_entity.id
_entity.type
_entity.pdbx_description
1 polymer ?
#
loop_
_entity_poly.entity_id
_entity_poly.type
_entity_poly.pdbx_seq_one_letter_code
_entity_poly.pdbx_strand_id
1 'polypeptide(L)' 'MTWKVKCTSCGTERNLNISFDIGKQKTIYVYCPVCKKNTFNEILGYVEE' A
#
# COMPACT_ATOMS: atom_id res chain seq x y z
N MET A 1 -11.76 -4.91 -1.70
CA MET A 1 -10.55 -5.45 -2.36
C MET A 1 -9.37 -5.15 -1.45
N THR A 2 -8.61 -6.17 -1.08
CA THR A 2 -7.50 -6.05 -0.14
C THR A 2 -6.19 -6.06 -0.91
N TRP A 3 -5.41 -4.99 -0.79
CA TRP A 3 -4.13 -4.85 -1.49
C TRP A 3 -2.99 -4.81 -0.49
N LYS A 4 -1.97 -5.65 -0.71
CA LYS A 4 -0.76 -5.61 0.10
C LYS A 4 0.15 -4.50 -0.42
N VAL A 5 0.54 -3.58 0.45
CA VAL A 5 1.41 -2.45 0.12
C VAL A 5 2.59 -2.36 1.08
N LYS A 6 3.71 -1.81 0.62
CA LYS A 6 4.94 -1.63 1.39
C LYS A 6 5.42 -0.18 1.37
N CYS A 7 5.59 0.42 2.53
CA CYS A 7 6.12 1.78 2.64
C CYS A 7 7.58 1.83 2.17
N THR A 8 7.91 2.72 1.23
CA THR A 8 9.28 2.88 0.73
C THR A 8 10.22 3.55 1.72
N SER A 9 9.67 4.25 2.74
CA SER A 9 10.47 4.98 3.73
C SER A 9 10.88 4.15 4.95
N CYS A 10 10.06 3.19 5.39
CA CYS A 10 10.35 2.37 6.58
C CYS A 10 10.22 0.86 6.35
N GLY A 11 9.82 0.44 5.14
CA GLY A 11 9.69 -0.97 4.79
C GLY A 11 8.47 -1.69 5.37
N THR A 12 7.62 -1.00 6.14
CA THR A 12 6.42 -1.61 6.74
C THR A 12 5.44 -2.07 5.65
N GLU A 13 5.04 -3.33 5.73
CA GLU A 13 3.99 -3.92 4.89
C GLU A 13 2.64 -3.86 5.59
N ARG A 14 1.57 -3.61 4.85
CA ARG A 14 0.20 -3.64 5.38
C ARG A 14 -0.83 -3.94 4.30
N ASN A 15 -2.01 -4.32 4.76
CA ASN A 15 -3.17 -4.49 3.91
C ASN A 15 -3.92 -3.15 3.79
N LEU A 16 -4.23 -2.78 2.55
CA LEU A 16 -4.99 -1.59 2.20
C LEU A 16 -6.35 -2.03 1.65
N ASN A 17 -7.41 -1.79 2.43
CA ASN A 17 -8.78 -2.12 2.07
C ASN A 17 -9.38 -0.96 1.28
N ILE A 18 -9.55 -1.15 -0.02
CA ILE A 18 -10.11 -0.14 -0.93
C ILE A 18 -11.12 -0.76 -1.88
N SER A 19 -11.99 0.08 -2.44
CA SER A 19 -13.10 -0.33 -3.32
C SER A 19 -12.77 -0.25 -4.80
N PHE A 20 -11.53 0.04 -5.17
CA PHE A 20 -11.07 0.16 -6.56
C PHE A 20 -9.77 -0.62 -6.80
N ASP A 21 -9.52 -0.95 -8.07
CA ASP A 21 -8.33 -1.65 -8.53
C ASP A 21 -7.13 -0.68 -8.63
N ILE A 22 -6.00 -1.08 -8.05
CA ILE A 22 -4.74 -0.35 -8.09
C ILE A 22 -3.61 -1.15 -8.74
N GLY A 23 -3.88 -2.31 -9.34
CA GLY A 23 -2.88 -3.19 -9.93
C GLY A 23 -2.14 -2.61 -11.13
N LYS A 24 -2.70 -1.58 -11.79
CA LYS A 24 -2.06 -0.91 -12.95
C LYS A 24 -0.96 0.08 -12.57
N GLN A 25 -0.87 0.50 -11.31
CA GLN A 25 0.14 1.44 -10.83
C GLN A 25 1.18 0.70 -9.99
N LYS A 26 2.43 1.16 -10.03
CA LYS A 26 3.52 0.54 -9.26
C LYS A 26 3.53 0.98 -7.79
N THR A 27 3.08 2.20 -7.54
CA THR A 27 3.15 2.85 -6.22
C THR A 27 1.92 3.69 -5.94
N ILE A 28 1.55 3.81 -4.67
CA ILE A 28 0.48 4.68 -4.17
C ILE A 28 1.02 5.64 -3.10
N TYR A 29 0.56 6.89 -3.12
CA TYR A 29 0.90 7.86 -2.09
C TYR A 29 -0.15 7.86 -0.97
N VAL A 30 0.21 7.34 0.21
CA VAL A 30 -0.74 7.13 1.31
C VAL A 30 -0.04 7.26 2.67
N TYR A 31 -0.83 7.54 3.70
CA TYR A 31 -0.37 7.64 5.08
C TYR A 31 0.26 6.33 5.58
N CYS A 32 1.50 6.40 6.07
CA CYS A 32 2.15 5.29 6.75
C CYS A 32 2.01 5.46 8.28
N PRO A 33 1.44 4.47 9.00
CA PRO A 33 1.26 4.56 10.45
C PRO A 33 2.59 4.51 11.24
N VAL A 34 3.65 3.95 10.65
CA VAL A 34 4.98 3.87 11.29
C VAL A 34 5.77 5.17 11.08
N CYS A 35 5.79 5.73 9.87
CA CYS A 35 6.44 7.02 9.61
C CYS A 35 5.65 8.23 10.13
N LYS A 36 4.35 8.04 10.43
CA LYS A 36 3.40 9.09 10.82
C LYS A 36 3.28 10.23 9.81
N LYS A 37 3.48 9.93 8.53
CA LYS A 37 3.38 10.88 7.41
C LYS A 37 2.94 10.16 6.14
N ASN A 38 2.50 10.93 5.15
CA ASN A 38 2.24 10.39 3.81
C ASN A 38 3.57 10.01 3.15
N THR A 39 3.58 8.85 2.52
CA THR A 39 4.77 8.26 1.89
C THR A 39 4.35 7.53 0.63
N PHE A 40 5.30 7.31 -0.28
CA PHE A 40 5.09 6.37 -1.36
C PHE A 40 5.10 4.94 -0.80
N ASN A 41 4.17 4.12 -1.27
CA ASN A 41 4.06 2.72 -0.92
C ASN A 41 4.06 1.91 -2.21
N GLU A 42 4.91 0.90 -2.31
CA GLU A 42 4.91 -0.07 -3.40
C GLU A 42 3.71 -0.99 -3.26
N ILE A 43 3.06 -1.33 -4.39
CA ILE A 43 1.95 -2.27 -4.40
C ILE A 43 2.53 -3.66 -4.64
N LEU A 44 2.45 -4.52 -3.62
CA LEU A 44 3.02 -5.87 -3.66
C LEU A 44 2.08 -6.87 -4.34
N GLY A 45 0.77 -6.63 -4.33
CA GLY A 45 -0.20 -7.47 -5.01
C GLY A 45 -1.59 -7.44 -4.37
N TYR A 46 -2.53 -8.09 -5.04
CA TYR A 46 -3.87 -8.35 -4.53
C TYR A 46 -3.84 -9.50 -3.52
N VAL A 47 -4.61 -9.39 -2.45
CA VAL A 47 -4.83 -10.46 -1.49
C VAL A 47 -6.18 -11.10 -1.84
N GLU A 48 -6.13 -12.27 -2.47
CA GLU A 48 -7.29 -13.15 -2.59
C GLU A 48 -7.56 -13.75 -1.21
N GLU A 49 -8.70 -13.41 -0.62
CA GLU A 49 -9.26 -14.16 0.53
C GLU A 49 -10.03 -15.39 0.03
#